data_AF-A0A845WU92-F1
#
_entry.id   AF-A0A845WU92-F1
#
_cell.length_a   1.000
_cell.length_b   1.000
_cell.length_c   1.000
_cell.angle_alpha   90.00
_cell.angle_beta   90.00
_cell.angle_gamma   90.00
#
_symmetry.space_group_name_H-M   'P 1'
#
loop_
_entity.id
_entity.type
_entity.pdbx_description
1 polymer ?
#
loop_
_entity_poly.entity_id
_entity_poly.type
_entity_poly.pdbx_seq_one_letter_code
_entity_poly.pdbx_strand_id
1 'polypeptide(L)'
;MDGFDRQRKTGFVSPQVGMMVEIFIPVGIFEACANDLQRYDLDDRFLAKNHVSILPDRIGQIKDYLRELFWLAQHKPDWFDKPHVQQLVANDLVPLVIQAIPIQGSSTPTLKPSRRRKLIAQAELEMVAHLEKPLTLKEQSTS
;
A
#
# COMPACT_ATOMS: atom_id res chain seq x y z
N MET A 1 -8.99 -15.42 -5.43
CA MET A 1 -9.38 -14.50 -4.34
C MET A 1 -8.15 -13.66 -4.09
N ASP A 2 -7.88 -12.65 -4.93
CA ASP A 2 -6.49 -12.23 -5.18
C ASP A 2 -6.31 -10.70 -5.11
N GLY A 3 -5.47 -10.26 -4.17
CA GLY A 3 -4.68 -9.03 -4.28
C GLY A 3 -3.36 -9.36 -5.00
N PHE A 4 -2.78 -8.43 -5.76
CA PHE A 4 -1.84 -8.68 -6.89
C PHE A 4 -2.46 -9.39 -8.11
N ASP A 5 -3.79 -9.41 -8.22
CA ASP A 5 -4.49 -9.84 -9.42
C ASP A 5 -4.29 -8.86 -10.58
N ARG A 6 -3.63 -9.31 -11.65
CA ARG A 6 -3.35 -8.51 -12.87
C ARG A 6 -4.62 -8.05 -13.60
N GLN A 7 -5.78 -8.62 -13.31
CA GLN A 7 -7.05 -8.29 -13.99
C GLN A 7 -8.02 -7.45 -13.15
N ARG A 8 -7.68 -7.14 -11.90
CA ARG A 8 -8.60 -6.45 -10.98
C ARG A 8 -8.51 -4.93 -11.16
N LYS A 9 -9.64 -4.30 -11.51
CA LYS A 9 -9.74 -2.83 -11.58
C LYS A 9 -9.53 -2.22 -10.19
N THR A 10 -8.44 -1.48 -10.01
CA THR A 10 -8.15 -0.68 -8.84
C THR A 10 -8.71 0.73 -9.01
N GLY A 11 -9.53 1.17 -8.05
CA GLY A 11 -9.96 2.57 -7.96
C GLY A 11 -9.03 3.31 -7.02
N PHE A 12 -8.39 4.37 -7.51
CA PHE A 12 -7.49 5.19 -6.71
C PHE A 12 -8.06 6.59 -6.54
N VAL A 13 -8.10 7.09 -5.30
CA VAL A 13 -8.53 8.44 -4.95
C VAL A 13 -7.42 9.09 -4.15
N SER A 14 -6.77 10.09 -4.73
CA SER A 14 -5.75 10.89 -4.06
C SER A 14 -6.23 12.30 -3.76
N PRO A 15 -5.64 12.96 -2.75
CA PRO A 15 -5.74 14.42 -2.64
C PRO A 15 -5.20 15.08 -3.92
N GLN A 16 -5.76 16.24 -4.29
CA GLN A 16 -5.35 17.01 -5.48
C GLN A 16 -3.92 17.57 -5.39
N VAL A 17 -3.32 17.54 -4.20
CA VAL A 17 -1.98 18.06 -3.93
C VAL A 17 -1.13 16.94 -3.35
N GLY A 18 -0.11 16.53 -4.09
CA GLY A 18 0.87 15.53 -3.67
C GLY A 18 1.66 15.00 -4.86
N MET A 19 2.94 14.71 -4.64
CA MET A 19 3.74 13.92 -5.57
C MET A 19 3.47 12.45 -5.29
N MET A 20 3.02 11.72 -6.31
CA MET A 20 2.84 10.28 -6.24
C MET A 20 3.94 9.59 -7.04
N VAL A 21 4.50 8.54 -6.47
CA VAL A 21 5.45 7.65 -7.12
C VAL A 21 4.86 6.26 -7.11
N GLU A 22 4.83 5.62 -8.28
CA GLU A 22 4.40 4.24 -8.43
C GLU A 22 5.64 3.38 -8.72
N ILE A 23 5.78 2.28 -8.00
CA ILE A 23 6.90 1.35 -8.13
C ILE A 23 6.31 -0.01 -8.47
N PHE A 24 6.70 -0.55 -9.62
CA PHE A 24 6.30 -1.87 -10.06
C PHE A 24 7.43 -2.87 -9.80
N ILE A 25 7.18 -3.82 -8.89
CA ILE A 25 8.11 -4.91 -8.60
C ILE A 25 7.50 -6.20 -9.15
N PRO A 26 8.16 -6.91 -10.09
CA PRO A 26 7.70 -8.21 -10.54
C PRO A 26 7.64 -9.19 -9.37
N VAL A 27 6.54 -9.94 -9.27
CA VAL A 27 6.27 -10.85 -8.14
C VAL A 27 7.41 -11.85 -7.90
N GLY A 28 7.97 -12.45 -8.97
CA GLY A 28 9.09 -13.38 -8.81
C GLY A 28 10.37 -12.75 -8.27
N ILE A 29 10.63 -11.47 -8.54
CA ILE A 29 11.77 -10.73 -7.95
C ILE A 29 11.50 -10.46 -6.47
N PHE A 30 10.26 -10.06 -6.14
CA PHE A 30 9.85 -9.84 -4.76
C PHE A 30 9.98 -11.12 -3.92
N GLU A 31 9.44 -12.24 -4.40
CA GLU A 31 9.48 -13.53 -3.72
C GLU A 31 10.90 -14.07 -3.55
N ALA A 32 11.73 -13.98 -4.60
CA ALA A 32 13.14 -14.38 -4.51
C ALA A 32 13.88 -13.57 -3.43
N CYS A 33 13.72 -12.25 -3.45
CA CYS A 33 14.34 -11.38 -2.46
C CYS A 33 13.79 -11.61 -1.04
N ALA A 34 12.49 -11.84 -0.89
CA ALA A 34 11.88 -12.16 0.40
C ALA A 34 12.45 -13.47 0.97
N ASN A 35 12.66 -14.48 0.13
CA ASN A 35 13.30 -15.74 0.53
C ASN A 35 14.75 -15.53 0.96
N ASP A 36 15.54 -14.77 0.20
CA ASP A 36 16.94 -14.46 0.55
C ASP A 36 17.04 -13.71 1.89
N LEU A 37 16.07 -12.82 2.16
CA LEU A 37 15.95 -12.09 3.42
C LEU A 37 15.24 -12.88 4.54
N GLN A 38 14.89 -14.14 4.28
CA GLN A 38 14.18 -15.03 5.23
C GLN A 38 12.85 -14.45 5.73
N ARG A 39 12.17 -13.65 4.91
CA ARG A 39 10.87 -13.03 5.16
C ARG A 39 9.71 -13.94 4.75
N TYR A 40 9.65 -15.12 5.34
CA TYR A 40 8.62 -16.12 5.04
C TYR A 40 7.20 -15.68 5.44
N ASP A 41 7.06 -14.60 6.22
CA ASP A 41 5.79 -13.96 6.57
C ASP A 41 5.16 -13.16 5.41
N LEU A 42 5.91 -12.97 4.32
CA LEU A 42 5.47 -12.33 3.08
C LEU A 42 4.99 -13.37 2.05
N ASP A 43 4.12 -14.28 2.51
CA ASP A 43 3.53 -15.38 1.74
C ASP A 43 2.36 -14.94 0.83
N ASP A 44 1.74 -15.90 0.14
CA ASP A 44 0.55 -15.66 -0.70
C ASP A 44 -0.58 -14.93 0.04
N ARG A 45 -0.72 -15.14 1.36
CA ARG A 45 -1.73 -14.45 2.18
C ARG A 45 -1.35 -13.00 2.42
N PHE A 46 -0.06 -12.70 2.60
CA PHE A 46 0.42 -11.32 2.60
C PHE A 46 0.15 -10.66 1.26
N LEU A 47 0.48 -11.33 0.15
CA LEU A 47 0.27 -10.81 -1.19
C LEU A 47 -1.23 -10.55 -1.45
N ALA A 48 -2.13 -11.42 -1.00
CA ALA A 48 -3.57 -11.20 -1.15
C ALA A 48 -4.10 -9.88 -0.51
N LYS A 49 -3.31 -9.18 0.33
CA LYS A 49 -3.70 -7.88 0.93
C LYS A 49 -3.58 -6.75 -0.09
N ASN A 50 -4.58 -5.86 -0.09
CA ASN A 50 -4.62 -4.69 -0.98
C ASN A 50 -3.80 -3.49 -0.46
N HIS A 51 -3.30 -3.53 0.77
CA HIS A 51 -2.48 -2.48 1.34
C HIS A 51 -1.64 -3.03 2.50
N VAL A 52 -0.48 -2.39 2.70
CA VAL A 52 0.37 -2.61 3.87
C VAL A 52 0.89 -1.27 4.35
N SER A 53 0.95 -1.08 5.66
CA SER A 53 1.66 0.05 6.25
C SER A 53 3.14 -0.28 6.33
N ILE A 54 3.99 0.67 5.96
CA ILE A 54 5.44 0.58 6.08
C ILE A 54 5.91 1.23 7.37
N LEU A 55 7.06 0.79 7.89
CA LEU A 55 7.67 1.36 9.08
C LEU A 55 8.03 2.84 8.84
N PRO A 56 7.61 3.79 9.71
CA PRO A 56 7.87 5.22 9.55
C PRO A 56 9.35 5.57 9.40
N ASP A 57 10.21 4.82 10.08
CA ASP A 57 11.65 5.05 10.11
C ASP A 57 12.32 4.56 8.81
N ARG A 58 11.70 3.57 8.16
CA ARG A 58 12.21 2.94 6.92
C ARG A 58 11.73 3.65 5.66
N ILE A 59 10.58 4.35 5.70
CA ILE A 59 10.14 5.14 4.54
C ILE A 59 11.06 6.32 4.25
N GLY A 60 11.82 6.82 5.23
CA GLY A 60 12.88 7.81 4.99
C GLY A 60 13.92 7.30 4.00
N GLN A 61 14.46 6.11 4.26
CA GLN A 61 15.49 5.47 3.42
C GLN A 61 14.99 5.22 1.99
N ILE A 62 13.75 4.74 1.85
CA ILE A 62 13.13 4.54 0.52
C ILE A 62 12.99 5.89 -0.21
N LYS A 63 12.54 6.95 0.49
CA LYS A 63 12.39 8.28 -0.13
C LYS A 63 13.73 8.87 -0.57
N ASP A 64 14.77 8.72 0.23
CA ASP A 64 16.09 9.25 -0.09
C ASP A 64 16.67 8.52 -1.30
N TYR A 65 16.58 7.18 -1.34
CA TYR A 65 16.98 6.39 -2.50
C TYR A 65 16.20 6.79 -3.77
N LEU A 66 14.89 6.95 -3.68
CA LEU A 66 14.08 7.40 -4.82
C LEU A 66 14.44 8.81 -5.29
N ARG A 67 14.76 9.73 -4.38
CA ARG A 67 15.23 11.08 -4.78
C ARG A 67 16.52 11.00 -5.57
N GLU A 68 17.46 10.16 -5.17
CA GLU A 68 18.70 9.94 -5.92
C GLU A 68 18.41 9.36 -7.31
N LEU A 69 17.52 8.37 -7.41
CA LEU A 69 17.12 7.82 -8.70
C LEU A 69 16.45 8.86 -9.60
N PHE A 70 15.54 9.68 -9.08
CA PHE A 70 14.90 10.74 -9.87
C PHE A 70 15.89 11.83 -10.29
N TRP A 71 16.82 12.18 -9.41
CA TRP A 71 17.89 13.10 -9.76
C TRP A 71 18.76 12.54 -10.88
N LEU A 72 19.14 11.27 -10.80
CA LEU A 72 19.88 10.57 -11.87
C LEU A 72 19.08 10.52 -13.17
N ALA A 73 17.78 10.26 -13.11
CA ALA A 73 16.93 10.16 -14.30
C ALA A 73 16.84 11.52 -15.02
N GLN A 74 16.84 12.62 -14.26
CA GLN A 74 16.79 13.96 -14.81
C GLN A 74 18.13 14.44 -15.38
N HIS A 75 19.24 14.10 -14.74
CA HIS A 75 20.57 14.66 -15.08
C HIS A 75 21.46 13.70 -15.89
N LYS A 76 21.15 12.41 -15.89
CA LYS A 76 21.90 11.34 -16.57
C LYS A 76 20.93 10.27 -17.13
N PRO A 77 20.03 10.62 -18.07
CA PRO A 77 18.99 9.70 -18.56
C PRO A 77 19.57 8.39 -19.13
N ASP A 78 20.65 8.48 -19.91
CA ASP A 78 21.33 7.33 -20.53
C ASP A 78 21.94 6.36 -19.50
N TRP A 79 22.00 6.74 -18.22
CA TRP A 79 22.49 5.86 -17.16
C TRP A 79 21.56 4.66 -16.97
N PHE A 80 20.25 4.84 -17.10
CA PHE A 80 19.26 3.77 -16.94
C PHE A 80 19.18 2.80 -18.13
N ASP A 81 19.73 3.19 -19.28
CA ASP A 81 19.80 2.34 -20.47
C ASP A 81 20.86 1.23 -20.33
N LYS A 82 21.72 1.34 -19.32
CA LYS A 82 22.76 0.35 -19.05
C LYS A 82 22.14 -0.90 -18.39
N PRO A 83 22.32 -2.11 -18.95
CA PRO A 83 21.68 -3.32 -18.43
C PRO A 83 22.00 -3.63 -16.96
N HIS A 84 23.24 -3.37 -16.54
CA HIS A 84 23.67 -3.59 -15.16
C HIS A 84 23.03 -2.61 -14.16
N VAL A 85 22.62 -1.43 -14.62
CA VAL A 85 21.98 -0.42 -13.76
C VAL A 85 20.59 -0.87 -13.36
N GLN A 86 19.80 -1.42 -14.28
CA GLN A 86 18.46 -1.93 -13.96
C GLN A 86 18.52 -3.02 -12.89
N GLN A 87 19.50 -3.92 -13.00
CA GLN A 87 19.72 -4.97 -12.02
C GLN A 87 20.20 -4.42 -10.68
N LEU A 88 21.10 -3.43 -10.68
CA LEU A 88 21.56 -2.75 -9.47
C LEU A 88 20.39 -2.07 -8.73
N VAL A 89 19.55 -1.33 -9.46
CA VAL A 89 18.38 -0.67 -8.88
C VAL A 89 17.41 -1.69 -8.29
N ALA A 90 17.15 -2.80 -8.97
CA ALA A 90 16.30 -3.87 -8.43
C ALA A 90 16.89 -4.49 -7.16
N ASN A 91 18.20 -4.77 -7.17
CA ASN A 91 18.92 -5.38 -6.06
C ASN A 91 19.04 -4.47 -4.84
N ASP A 92 18.96 -3.15 -5.01
CA ASP A 92 18.98 -2.20 -3.90
C ASP A 92 17.56 -1.89 -3.40
N LEU A 93 16.63 -1.59 -4.32
CA LEU A 93 15.30 -1.10 -3.99
C LEU A 93 14.42 -2.18 -3.39
N VAL A 94 14.43 -3.40 -3.93
CA VAL A 94 13.52 -4.47 -3.50
C VAL A 94 13.81 -4.88 -2.04
N PRO A 95 15.06 -5.09 -1.60
CA PRO A 95 15.36 -5.32 -0.20
C PRO A 95 14.91 -4.17 0.71
N LEU A 96 15.14 -2.91 0.30
CA LEU A 96 14.72 -1.74 1.08
C LEU A 96 13.21 -1.72 1.30
N VAL A 97 12.44 -2.03 0.26
CA VAL A 97 10.97 -2.14 0.34
C VAL A 97 10.56 -3.29 1.26
N ILE A 98 11.14 -4.47 1.10
CA ILE A 98 10.81 -5.66 1.90
C ILE A 98 11.12 -5.42 3.38
N GLN A 99 12.28 -4.85 3.69
CA GLN A 99 12.68 -4.54 5.07
C GLN A 99 11.81 -3.45 5.72
N ALA A 100 11.16 -2.60 4.92
CA ALA A 100 10.22 -1.60 5.43
C ALA A 100 8.84 -2.18 5.80
N ILE A 101 8.53 -3.41 5.35
CA ILE A 101 7.27 -4.09 5.68
C ILE A 101 7.38 -4.65 7.12
N PRO A 102 6.48 -4.27 8.04
CA PRO A 102 6.47 -4.79 9.41
C PRO A 102 6.27 -6.31 9.41
N ILE A 103 6.93 -6.98 10.35
CA ILE A 103 6.78 -8.43 10.54
C ILE A 103 5.37 -8.71 11.04
N GLN A 104 4.69 -9.72 10.46
CA GLN A 104 3.38 -10.15 10.97
C GLN A 104 3.49 -10.52 12.46
N GLY A 105 2.81 -9.73 13.32
CA GLY A 105 2.82 -9.90 14.78
C GLY A 105 3.39 -8.71 15.57
N SER A 106 4.10 -7.76 14.95
CA SER A 106 4.71 -6.62 15.66
C SER A 106 3.99 -5.28 15.47
N SER A 107 2.97 -5.20 14.61
CA SER A 107 2.16 -4.00 14.44
C SER A 107 0.72 -4.27 14.85
N THR A 108 0.28 -3.71 15.97
CA THR A 108 -1.15 -3.42 16.14
C THR A 108 -1.55 -2.46 15.04
N PRO A 109 -2.47 -2.82 14.13
CA PRO A 109 -2.99 -1.87 13.17
C PRO A 109 -3.85 -0.91 13.98
N THR A 110 -3.26 0.21 14.44
CA THR A 110 -4.05 1.32 14.95
C THR A 110 -4.65 2.07 13.77
N LEU A 111 -5.45 1.37 12.97
CA LEU A 111 -6.40 2.00 12.07
C LEU A 111 -7.43 2.65 12.98
N LYS A 112 -7.20 3.92 13.34
CA LYS A 112 -8.26 4.75 13.91
C LYS A 112 -9.48 4.58 13.00
N PRO A 113 -10.65 4.17 13.54
CA PRO A 113 -11.82 3.99 12.71
C PRO A 113 -12.09 5.31 11.99
N SER A 114 -12.00 5.29 10.66
CA SER A 114 -12.36 6.45 9.83
C SER A 114 -13.74 6.93 10.27
N ARG A 115 -13.97 8.25 10.32
CA ARG A 115 -15.26 8.85 10.71
C ARG A 115 -16.45 8.19 10.00
N ARG A 116 -16.27 7.77 8.73
CA ARG A 116 -17.24 6.98 7.97
C ARG A 116 -17.58 5.62 8.57
N ARG A 117 -16.60 4.83 9.02
CA ARG A 117 -16.86 3.54 9.68
C ARG A 117 -17.63 3.70 11.00
N LYS A 118 -17.38 4.79 11.74
CA LYS A 118 -18.20 5.13 12.92
C LYS A 118 -19.63 5.48 12.55
N LEU A 119 -19.83 6.28 11.48
CA LEU A 119 -21.15 6.63 10.98
C LEU A 119 -21.92 5.40 10.45
N ILE A 120 -21.24 4.48 9.76
CA ILE A 120 -21.83 3.23 9.26
C ILE A 120 -22.24 2.34 10.44
N ALA A 121 -21.36 2.12 11.41
CA ALA A 121 -21.69 1.31 12.59
C ALA A 121 -22.84 1.92 13.41
N GLN A 122 -22.91 3.26 13.48
CA GLN A 122 -24.00 3.95 14.16
C GLN A 122 -25.32 3.85 13.38
N ALA A 123 -25.27 3.98 12.05
CA ALA A 123 -26.44 3.75 11.20
C ALA A 123 -26.93 2.29 11.27
N GLU A 124 -26.02 1.32 11.33
CA GLU A 124 -26.36 -0.10 11.52
C GLU A 124 -27.02 -0.35 12.89
N LEU A 125 -26.51 0.28 13.96
CA LEU A 125 -27.12 0.23 15.28
C LEU A 125 -28.51 0.88 15.32
N GLU A 126 -28.69 2.03 14.69
CA GLU A 126 -29.99 2.70 14.57
C GLU A 126 -30.98 1.86 13.75
N MET A 127 -30.53 1.22 12.67
CA MET A 127 -31.37 0.33 11.86
C MET A 127 -31.82 -0.90 12.65
N VAL A 128 -30.95 -1.50 13.46
CA VAL A 128 -31.31 -2.62 14.36
C VAL A 128 -32.25 -2.16 15.47
N ALA A 129 -32.06 -0.95 16.01
CA ALA A 129 -32.92 -0.39 17.05
C ALA A 129 -34.31 0.04 16.54
N HIS A 130 -34.46 0.29 15.24
CA HIS A 130 -35.68 0.79 14.61
C HIS A 130 -36.21 -0.13 13.49
N LEU A 131 -36.08 -1.44 13.66
CA LEU A 131 -36.49 -2.50 12.72
C LEU A 131 -37.95 -2.42 12.23
N GLU A 132 -38.84 -1.72 12.93
CA GLU A 132 -40.27 -1.60 12.57
C GLU A 132 -40.59 -0.47 11.60
N LYS A 133 -39.63 0.41 11.24
CA LYS A 133 -39.82 1.43 10.19
C LYS A 133 -38.59 1.51 9.27
N PRO A 134 -38.72 1.19 7.97
CA PRO A 134 -37.61 1.32 7.04
C PRO A 134 -37.28 2.80 6.83
N LEU A 135 -36.19 3.27 7.43
CA LEU A 135 -35.65 4.60 7.18
C LEU A 135 -35.09 4.63 5.75
N THR A 136 -35.77 5.33 4.85
CA THR A 136 -35.24 5.60 3.50
C THR A 136 -34.43 6.90 3.52
N LEU A 137 -33.41 6.98 2.66
CA LEU A 137 -32.45 8.10 2.52
C LEU A 137 -33.06 9.51 2.37
N LYS A 138 -34.39 9.65 2.28
CA LYS A 138 -35.09 10.93 2.12
C LYS A 138 -35.39 11.64 3.43
N GLU A 139 -35.32 10.99 4.59
CA GLU A 139 -35.78 11.60 5.85
C GLU A 139 -34.66 12.16 6.75
N GLN A 140 -33.39 11.94 6.42
CA GLN A 140 -32.26 12.46 7.22
C GLN A 140 -31.65 13.77 6.70
N SER A 141 -32.41 14.57 5.96
CA SER A 141 -31.98 15.90 5.51
C SER A 141 -32.90 17.02 5.99
N THR A 142 -33.09 17.14 7.30
CA THR A 142 -33.48 18.40 7.99
C THR A 142 -33.35 18.23 9.51
N SER A 143 -32.22 18.70 10.08
CA SER A 143 -32.13 19.66 11.19
C SER A 143 -30.71 19.78 11.71
#